data_AF-A0A2R4TAT5-F1
#
_entry.id   AF-A0A2R4TAT5-F1
#
_cell.length_a   1.000
_cell.length_b   1.000
_cell.length_c   1.000
_cell.angle_alpha   90.00
_cell.angle_beta   90.00
_cell.angle_gamma   90.00
#
_symmetry.space_group_name_H-M   'P 1'
#
loop_
_entity.id
_entity.type
_entity.pdbx_description
1 polymer ?
#
loop_
_entity_poly.entity_id
_entity_poly.type
_entity_poly.pdbx_seq_one_letter_code
_entity_poly.pdbx_strand_id
1 'polypeptide(L)'
;MSRPRLAAPTRLPACAAPSSRRNGSSTSTTSAPTAARWTSSTPTTTSLDQTAAPIAVVTDNGPCFRGGTFAEAFTGDDPLLRHVRTRVRSPQTNGVVERFFGTLKYEHLYRAIIGDGNALAVEINQFRHTYNTLRPHQALDDRTPRQAYLTSRESQ
;
A
#
# COMPACT_ATOMS: atom_id res chain seq x y z
N MET A 1 -7.15 30.06 -52.37
CA MET A 1 -5.99 30.05 -51.44
C MET A 1 -5.95 28.71 -50.74
N SER A 2 -5.01 27.86 -51.14
CA SER A 2 -4.92 26.43 -50.79
C SER A 2 -4.33 26.22 -49.39
N ARG A 3 -4.95 25.36 -48.59
CA ARG A 3 -4.41 24.93 -47.29
C ARG A 3 -3.27 23.90 -47.51
N PRO A 4 -2.14 24.01 -46.80
CA PRO A 4 -1.05 23.04 -46.92
C PRO A 4 -1.39 21.74 -46.16
N ARG A 5 -0.97 20.62 -46.77
CA ARG A 5 -1.18 19.22 -46.38
C ARG A 5 -0.18 18.84 -45.27
N LEU A 6 -0.65 18.32 -44.13
CA LEU A 6 0.21 17.77 -43.09
C LEU A 6 0.97 16.53 -43.59
N ALA A 7 2.28 16.47 -43.33
CA ALA A 7 3.12 15.30 -43.54
C ALA A 7 3.05 14.35 -42.33
N ALA A 8 3.01 13.04 -42.60
CA ALA A 8 2.98 11.97 -41.60
C ALA A 8 4.40 11.65 -41.06
N PRO A 9 4.53 11.17 -39.81
CA PRO A 9 5.83 10.80 -39.24
C PRO A 9 6.33 9.43 -39.75
N THR A 10 7.59 9.41 -40.17
CA THR A 10 8.32 8.22 -40.64
C THR A 10 8.69 7.29 -39.49
N ARG A 11 8.48 5.98 -39.67
CA ARG A 11 8.82 4.89 -38.74
C ARG A 11 10.33 4.69 -38.59
N LEU A 12 10.78 4.44 -37.35
CA LEU A 12 12.11 3.90 -37.01
C LEU A 12 12.15 2.38 -37.22
N PRO A 13 13.25 1.78 -37.71
CA PRO A 13 13.48 0.34 -37.63
C PRO A 13 14.27 -0.09 -36.38
N ALA A 14 14.16 -1.39 -36.12
CA ALA A 14 14.28 -2.08 -34.84
C ALA A 14 15.68 -2.60 -34.47
N CYS A 15 15.78 -3.05 -33.22
CA CYS A 15 16.87 -3.77 -32.57
C CYS A 15 17.48 -4.90 -33.42
N ALA A 16 18.81 -5.04 -33.32
CA ALA A 16 19.56 -6.20 -33.76
C ALA A 16 20.32 -6.85 -32.59
N ALA A 17 20.09 -8.14 -32.39
CA ALA A 17 20.94 -9.14 -31.75
C ALA A 17 20.79 -10.42 -32.60
N PRO A 18 21.52 -11.54 -32.40
CA PRO A 18 22.73 -11.82 -31.62
C PRO A 18 23.80 -12.61 -32.42
N SER A 19 25.00 -12.84 -31.86
CA SER A 19 25.87 -14.01 -32.16
C SER A 19 27.05 -13.98 -31.17
N SER A 20 27.78 -15.03 -30.80
CA SER A 20 27.64 -16.50 -30.80
C SER A 20 28.92 -17.06 -30.12
N ARG A 21 28.86 -18.31 -29.62
CA ARG A 21 30.01 -19.20 -29.25
C ARG A 21 30.80 -18.82 -27.98
N ARG A 22 31.34 -19.74 -27.19
CA ARG A 22 31.85 -21.10 -27.47
C ARG A 22 31.94 -21.96 -26.19
N ASN A 23 31.95 -23.28 -26.40
CA ASN A 23 32.07 -24.41 -25.47
C ASN A 23 33.27 -24.38 -24.51
N GLY A 24 33.14 -25.11 -23.39
CA GLY A 24 34.25 -25.60 -22.58
C GLY A 24 33.79 -26.57 -21.49
N SER A 25 33.90 -27.87 -21.73
CA SER A 25 33.73 -28.95 -20.75
C SER A 25 35.01 -29.16 -19.94
N SER A 26 34.92 -29.31 -18.63
CA SER A 26 35.97 -29.93 -17.79
C SER A 26 35.35 -30.52 -16.52
N THR A 27 35.54 -31.82 -16.37
CA THR A 27 35.23 -32.65 -15.20
C THR A 27 36.34 -32.54 -14.15
N SER A 28 35.96 -32.48 -12.87
CA SER A 28 36.84 -32.90 -11.77
C SER A 28 36.00 -33.27 -10.54
N THR A 29 35.94 -34.58 -10.29
CA THR A 29 35.56 -35.24 -9.04
C THR A 29 36.37 -34.69 -7.87
N THR A 30 35.78 -34.53 -6.67
CA THR A 30 36.35 -34.92 -5.35
C THR A 30 35.45 -34.43 -4.19
N SER A 31 34.95 -35.40 -3.43
CA SER A 31 34.63 -35.41 -1.99
C SER A 31 33.57 -34.49 -1.37
N ALA A 32 32.52 -35.12 -0.86
CA ALA A 32 31.60 -34.60 0.14
C ALA A 32 32.30 -34.38 1.51
N PRO A 33 31.72 -33.48 2.34
CA PRO A 33 31.46 -33.87 3.72
C PRO A 33 30.01 -33.59 4.15
N THR A 34 29.41 -34.63 4.71
CA THR A 34 28.78 -34.66 6.04
C THR A 34 28.01 -33.41 6.52
N ALA A 35 26.68 -33.60 6.56
CA ALA A 35 25.73 -33.17 7.59
C ALA A 35 25.80 -31.75 8.18
N ALA A 36 24.77 -30.96 7.87
CA ALA A 36 24.17 -30.05 8.85
C ALA A 36 22.66 -29.96 8.59
N ARG A 37 21.94 -30.88 9.21
CA ARG A 37 20.49 -30.85 9.40
C ARG A 37 20.18 -29.60 10.24
N TRP A 38 19.58 -28.58 9.63
CA TRP A 38 19.02 -27.46 10.36
C TRP A 38 17.75 -27.92 11.08
N THR A 39 17.90 -28.45 12.29
CA THR A 39 16.82 -28.48 13.28
C THR A 39 17.01 -27.31 14.22
N SER A 40 16.36 -26.19 13.92
CA SER A 40 16.14 -25.12 14.89
C SER A 40 14.84 -25.39 15.63
N SER A 41 14.92 -26.21 16.68
CA SER A 41 13.89 -26.27 17.71
C SER A 41 14.47 -25.78 19.03
N THR A 42 14.03 -24.60 19.46
CA THR A 42 13.87 -24.27 20.88
C THR A 42 12.54 -23.53 21.02
N PRO A 43 11.53 -24.11 21.71
CA PRO A 43 10.36 -23.38 22.13
C PRO A 43 10.72 -22.60 23.39
N THR A 44 11.03 -21.31 23.26
CA THR A 44 11.05 -20.42 24.41
C THR A 44 9.65 -19.89 24.61
N THR A 45 8.90 -20.52 25.51
CA THR A 45 7.70 -19.96 26.10
C THR A 45 8.05 -18.62 26.72
N THR A 46 7.54 -17.53 26.12
CA THR A 46 7.25 -16.30 26.82
C THR A 46 5.83 -15.93 26.43
N SER A 47 4.95 -16.08 27.40
CA SER A 47 3.57 -15.64 27.42
C SER A 47 3.42 -14.24 26.84
N LEU A 48 2.46 -14.08 25.93
CA LEU A 48 1.38 -13.09 26.00
C LEU A 48 0.38 -13.46 24.91
N ASP A 49 -0.74 -14.02 25.34
CA ASP A 49 -1.97 -14.28 24.59
C ASP A 49 -2.64 -12.96 24.14
N GLN A 50 -1.89 -12.07 23.51
CA GLN A 50 -2.45 -10.97 22.76
C GLN A 50 -2.74 -11.52 21.37
N THR A 51 -3.88 -12.19 21.23
CA THR A 51 -4.45 -12.42 19.91
C THR A 51 -4.55 -11.06 19.23
N ALA A 52 -3.68 -10.80 18.26
CA ALA A 52 -3.71 -9.56 17.50
C ALA A 52 -5.12 -9.40 16.95
N ALA A 53 -5.82 -8.31 17.33
CA ALA A 53 -7.19 -8.13 16.90
C ALA A 53 -7.23 -8.07 15.36
N PRO A 54 -8.17 -8.78 14.70
CA PRO A 54 -8.26 -8.77 13.25
C PRO A 54 -8.52 -7.35 12.74
N ILE A 55 -7.69 -6.89 11.82
CA ILE A 55 -7.80 -5.62 11.11
C ILE A 55 -8.83 -5.80 9.98
N ALA A 56 -9.98 -5.15 10.15
CA ALA A 56 -11.00 -5.07 9.12
C ALA A 56 -10.77 -3.83 8.24
N VAL A 57 -10.50 -4.05 6.95
CA VAL A 57 -10.44 -2.98 5.95
C VAL A 57 -11.84 -2.78 5.39
N VAL A 58 -12.43 -1.61 5.62
CA VAL A 58 -13.75 -1.27 5.10
C VAL A 58 -13.61 -0.43 3.84
N THR A 59 -14.20 -0.88 2.72
CA THR A 59 -14.22 -0.11 1.47
C THR A 59 -15.63 0.10 0.95
N ASP A 60 -15.77 1.11 0.10
CA ASP A 60 -16.98 1.30 -0.69
C ASP A 60 -17.09 0.21 -1.78
N ASN A 61 -18.18 0.30 -2.54
CA ASN A 61 -18.45 -0.59 -3.66
C ASN A 61 -17.84 -0.09 -4.98
N GLY A 62 -16.76 0.69 -4.96
CA GLY A 62 -16.07 1.13 -6.17
C GLY A 62 -15.59 -0.06 -7.02
N PRO A 63 -15.56 0.06 -8.36
CA PRO A 63 -15.15 -1.03 -9.24
C PRO A 63 -13.72 -1.52 -8.97
N CYS A 64 -12.82 -0.63 -8.53
CA CYS A 64 -11.45 -0.97 -8.12
C CYS A 64 -11.39 -1.94 -6.93
N PHE A 65 -12.35 -1.89 -5.99
CA PHE A 65 -12.41 -2.78 -4.82
C PHE A 65 -13.24 -4.04 -5.06
N ARG A 66 -13.86 -4.16 -6.25
CA ARG A 66 -14.59 -5.37 -6.68
C ARG A 66 -13.72 -6.35 -7.48
N GLY A 67 -12.57 -5.89 -8.00
CA GLY A 67 -11.70 -6.72 -8.82
C GLY A 67 -11.11 -7.92 -8.06
N GLY A 68 -10.88 -9.03 -8.78
CA GLY A 68 -10.28 -10.25 -8.23
C GLY A 68 -8.92 -10.01 -7.59
N THR A 69 -8.06 -9.20 -8.24
CA THR A 69 -6.74 -8.82 -7.72
C THR A 69 -6.79 -8.16 -6.34
N PHE A 70 -7.82 -7.35 -6.07
CA PHE A 70 -7.99 -6.75 -4.75
C PHE A 70 -8.46 -7.78 -3.72
N ALA A 71 -9.38 -8.68 -4.12
CA ALA A 71 -9.87 -9.75 -3.24
C ALA A 71 -8.77 -10.77 -2.89
N GLU A 72 -7.90 -11.12 -3.84
CA GLU A 72 -6.76 -12.02 -3.66
C GLU A 72 -5.82 -11.53 -2.54
N ALA A 73 -5.62 -10.21 -2.41
CA ALA A 73 -4.80 -9.62 -1.35
C ALA A 73 -5.34 -9.89 0.08
N PHE A 74 -6.63 -10.22 0.23
CA PHE A 74 -7.27 -10.57 1.51
C PHE A 74 -7.64 -12.05 1.63
N THR A 75 -7.25 -12.87 0.65
CA THR A 75 -7.54 -14.32 0.63
C THR A 75 -6.32 -15.15 1.05
N GLY A 76 -5.18 -14.51 1.36
CA GLY A 76 -3.98 -15.17 1.85
C GLY A 76 -4.14 -15.75 3.26
N ASP A 77 -3.12 -16.49 3.71
CA ASP A 77 -3.13 -17.24 4.98
C ASP A 77 -3.11 -16.38 6.26
N ASP A 78 -3.15 -15.05 6.15
CA ASP A 78 -3.17 -14.14 7.29
C ASP A 78 -4.59 -14.00 7.86
N PRO A 79 -4.92 -14.65 9.01
CA PRO A 79 -6.26 -14.59 9.59
C PRO A 79 -6.61 -13.21 10.17
N LEU A 80 -5.64 -12.30 10.18
CA LEU A 80 -5.73 -10.98 10.79
C LEU A 80 -6.25 -9.90 9.83
N LEU A 81 -6.33 -10.14 8.53
CA LEU A 81 -6.75 -9.14 7.55
C LEU A 81 -8.07 -9.54 6.89
N ARG A 82 -9.14 -8.78 7.15
CA ARG A 82 -10.46 -9.03 6.57
C ARG A 82 -10.94 -7.85 5.74
N HIS A 83 -11.38 -8.10 4.51
CA HIS A 83 -12.07 -7.10 3.70
C HIS A 83 -13.58 -7.08 4.02
N VAL A 84 -14.11 -5.89 4.33
CA VAL A 84 -15.54 -5.67 4.56
C VAL A 84 -16.03 -4.60 3.59
N ARG A 85 -17.11 -4.90 2.86
CA ARG A 85 -17.73 -3.93 1.96
C ARG A 85 -18.90 -3.24 2.66
N THR A 86 -18.99 -1.93 2.47
CA THR A 86 -20.16 -1.17 2.96
C THR A 86 -21.45 -1.65 2.30
N ARG A 87 -22.54 -1.68 3.06
CA ARG A 87 -23.87 -1.97 2.51
C ARG A 87 -24.25 -0.89 1.49
N VAL A 88 -24.94 -1.30 0.43
CA VAL A 88 -25.45 -0.40 -0.60
C VAL A 88 -26.35 0.66 0.07
N ARG A 89 -26.08 1.94 -0.19
CA ARG A 89 -26.73 3.13 0.41
C ARG A 89 -26.44 3.37 1.90
N SER A 90 -25.25 3.02 2.38
CA SER A 90 -24.76 3.40 3.72
C SER A 90 -23.65 4.46 3.65
N PRO A 91 -23.98 5.74 3.37
CA PRO A 91 -22.99 6.81 3.21
C PRO A 91 -22.18 7.08 4.49
N GLN A 92 -22.73 6.77 5.66
CA GLN A 92 -22.06 7.06 6.93
C GLN A 92 -20.79 6.21 7.17
N THR A 93 -20.70 5.02 6.59
CA THR A 93 -19.59 4.09 6.89
C THR A 93 -18.26 4.56 6.31
N ASN A 94 -18.28 5.36 5.23
CA ASN A 94 -17.07 5.91 4.62
C ASN A 94 -16.80 7.38 5.02
N GLY A 95 -17.66 7.96 5.87
CA GLY A 95 -17.62 9.39 6.21
C GLY A 95 -16.31 9.84 6.84
N VAL A 96 -15.60 8.97 7.56
CA VAL A 96 -14.29 9.28 8.17
C VAL A 96 -13.23 9.53 7.09
N VAL A 97 -13.15 8.63 6.11
CA VAL A 97 -12.19 8.73 5.01
C VAL A 97 -12.55 9.91 4.10
N GLU A 98 -13.84 10.10 3.82
CA GLU A 98 -14.33 11.25 3.05
C GLU A 98 -14.00 12.59 3.73
N ARG A 99 -14.21 12.68 5.05
CA ARG A 99 -13.83 13.84 5.87
C ARG A 99 -12.33 14.11 5.76
N PHE A 100 -11.50 13.08 5.92
CA PHE A 100 -10.05 13.21 5.79
C PHE A 100 -9.64 13.77 4.42
N PHE A 101 -10.16 13.21 3.32
CA PHE A 101 -9.84 13.68 1.98
C PHE A 101 -10.37 15.10 1.70
N GLY A 102 -11.53 15.45 2.25
CA GLY A 102 -12.04 16.82 2.19
C GLY A 102 -11.08 17.80 2.85
N THR A 103 -10.69 17.52 4.09
CA THR A 103 -9.72 18.34 4.84
C THR A 103 -8.38 18.45 4.09
N LEU A 104 -7.82 17.33 3.62
CA LEU A 104 -6.55 17.33 2.87
C LEU A 104 -6.61 18.25 1.63
N LYS A 105 -7.70 18.19 0.87
CA LYS A 105 -7.86 18.99 -0.36
C LYS A 105 -7.95 20.48 -0.04
N TYR A 106 -8.91 20.87 0.79
CA TYR A 106 -9.24 22.28 0.99
C TYR A 106 -8.26 23.01 1.91
N GLU A 107 -7.68 22.32 2.89
CA GLU A 107 -6.82 22.96 3.87
C GLU A 107 -5.33 22.89 3.52
N HIS A 108 -4.93 21.94 2.66
CA HIS A 108 -3.52 21.74 2.30
C HIS A 108 -3.29 21.83 0.80
N LEU A 109 -3.82 20.88 0.03
CA LEU A 109 -3.45 20.74 -1.39
C LEU A 109 -3.86 21.94 -2.26
N TYR A 110 -5.03 22.53 -2.03
CA TYR A 110 -5.48 23.69 -2.81
C TYR A 110 -4.80 25.00 -2.41
N ARG A 111 -4.05 25.00 -1.32
CA ARG A 111 -3.32 26.18 -0.83
C ARG A 111 -1.83 26.12 -1.16
N ALA A 112 -1.34 24.98 -1.62
CA ALA A 112 0.05 24.74 -1.97
C ALA A 112 0.26 24.75 -3.50
N ILE A 113 1.41 25.26 -3.94
CA ILE A 113 1.86 25.11 -5.33
C ILE A 113 2.71 23.83 -5.38
N ILE A 114 2.17 22.79 -6.01
CA ILE A 114 2.82 21.47 -6.09
C ILE A 114 3.19 21.23 -7.55
N GLY A 115 4.49 21.13 -7.82
CA GLY A 115 5.03 21.05 -9.20
C GLY A 115 5.10 19.65 -9.79
N ASP A 116 5.26 18.61 -8.97
CA ASP A 116 5.41 17.23 -9.42
C ASP A 116 4.77 16.21 -8.47
N GLY A 117 4.71 14.95 -8.90
CA GLY A 117 4.12 13.87 -8.11
C GLY A 117 4.92 13.51 -6.85
N ASN A 118 6.24 13.71 -6.86
CA ASN A 118 7.08 13.46 -5.69
C ASN A 118 6.85 14.52 -4.60
N ALA A 119 6.78 15.81 -4.96
CA ALA A 119 6.39 16.85 -4.04
C ALA A 119 4.99 16.60 -3.48
N LEU A 120 4.03 16.16 -4.31
CA LEU A 120 2.69 15.79 -3.85
C LEU A 120 2.75 14.70 -2.77
N ALA A 121 3.55 13.64 -2.99
CA ALA A 121 3.69 12.56 -2.02
C ALA A 121 4.31 13.04 -0.70
N VAL A 122 5.29 13.94 -0.76
CA VAL A 122 5.90 14.55 0.44
C VAL A 122 4.86 15.37 1.20
N GLU A 123 4.14 16.26 0.51
CA GLU A 123 3.11 17.12 1.11
C GLU A 123 1.98 16.30 1.76
N ILE A 124 1.50 15.24 1.09
CA ILE A 124 0.48 14.35 1.64
C ILE A 124 1.00 13.63 2.90
N ASN A 125 2.24 13.17 2.90
CA ASN A 125 2.83 12.50 4.06
C ASN A 125 2.99 13.44 5.25
N GLN A 126 3.43 14.68 5.00
CA GLN A 126 3.52 15.71 6.03
C GLN A 126 2.14 16.05 6.59
N PHE A 127 1.15 16.27 5.73
CA PHE A 127 -0.21 16.52 6.16
C PHE A 127 -0.78 15.36 6.97
N ARG A 128 -0.56 14.11 6.53
CA ARG A 128 -1.00 12.91 7.26
C ARG A 128 -0.40 12.86 8.67
N HIS A 129 0.88 13.22 8.82
CA HIS A 129 1.50 13.29 10.14
C HIS A 129 0.78 14.33 11.00
N THR A 130 0.71 15.58 10.53
CA THR A 130 0.06 16.69 11.24
C THR A 130 -1.39 16.38 11.61
N TYR A 131 -2.17 15.79 10.69
CA TYR A 131 -3.56 15.42 10.92
C TYR A 131 -3.72 14.40 12.05
N ASN A 132 -2.80 13.43 12.14
CA ASN A 132 -2.88 12.33 13.10
C ASN A 132 -2.24 12.65 14.46
N THR A 133 -1.23 13.53 14.51
CA THR A 133 -0.42 13.76 15.71
C THR A 133 -0.56 15.14 16.33
N LEU A 134 -0.95 16.17 15.56
CA LEU A 134 -0.95 17.55 16.02
C LEU A 134 -2.34 18.18 15.98
N ARG A 135 -3.18 17.81 15.01
CA ARG A 135 -4.49 18.43 14.82
C ARG A 135 -5.51 17.94 15.86
N PRO A 136 -6.12 18.84 16.66
CA PRO A 136 -7.25 18.48 17.51
C PRO A 136 -8.52 18.30 16.68
N HIS A 137 -9.34 17.32 17.04
CA HIS A 137 -10.63 17.04 16.38
C HIS A 137 -11.77 17.14 17.37
N GLN A 138 -12.70 18.06 17.14
CA GLN A 138 -13.87 18.25 18.01
C GLN A 138 -14.73 16.99 18.16
N ALA A 139 -14.80 16.16 17.13
CA ALA A 139 -15.52 14.88 17.18
C ALA A 139 -14.84 13.82 18.10
N LEU A 140 -13.61 14.09 18.56
CA LEU A 140 -12.81 13.24 19.43
C LEU A 140 -12.49 13.96 20.77
N ASP A 141 -13.36 14.85 21.23
CA ASP A 141 -13.14 15.70 22.42
C ASP A 141 -11.84 16.51 22.34
N ASP A 142 -11.57 17.11 21.18
CA ASP A 142 -10.35 17.86 20.87
C ASP A 142 -9.04 17.05 20.97
N ARG A 143 -9.13 15.72 21.03
CA ARG A 143 -7.97 14.83 20.95
C ARG A 143 -7.52 14.65 19.52
N THR A 144 -6.25 14.27 19.36
CA THR A 144 -5.71 13.84 18.08
C THR A 144 -6.14 12.39 17.77
N PRO A 145 -6.22 11.97 16.50
CA PRO A 145 -6.58 10.60 16.14
C PRO A 145 -5.64 9.57 16.77
N ARG A 146 -4.35 9.89 16.87
CA ARG A 146 -3.37 9.04 17.54
C ARG A 146 -3.68 8.87 19.03
N GLN A 147 -4.01 9.94 19.73
CA GLN A 147 -4.36 9.87 21.15
C GLN A 147 -5.63 9.04 21.36
N ALA A 148 -6.68 9.32 20.57
CA ALA A 148 -7.94 8.57 20.65
C ALA A 148 -7.72 7.06 20.42
N TYR A 149 -6.88 6.70 19.45
CA TYR A 149 -6.52 5.31 19.18
C TYR A 149 -5.80 4.65 20.36
N LEU A 150 -4.78 5.32 20.94
CA LEU A 150 -4.02 4.78 22.07
C LEU A 150 -4.91 4.59 23.31
N THR A 151 -5.74 5.59 23.65
CA THR A 151 -6.68 5.49 24.76
C THR A 151 -7.66 4.32 24.58
N SER A 152 -8.16 4.09 23.35
CA SER A 152 -9.07 2.97 23.08
C SER A 152 -8.44 1.57 23.23
N ARG A 153 -7.11 1.48 23.18
CA ARG A 153 -6.36 0.23 23.38
C ARG A 153 -6.11 -0.06 24.85
N GLU A 154 -5.91 0.98 25.66
CA GLU A 154 -5.71 0.87 27.11
C GLU A 154 -7.00 0.47 27.84
N SER A 155 -8.16 0.78 27.25
CA SER A 155 -9.48 0.47 27.81
C SER A 155 -10.04 -0.90 27.41
N GLN A 156 -9.31 -1.70 26.62
CA GLN A 156 -9.72 -3.04 26.17
C GLN A 156 -8.97 -4.14 26.91
#